data_AF-A0A7X0EE77-F1
#
_entry.id   AF-A0A7X0EE77-F1
#
_cell.length_a   1.000
_cell.length_b   1.000
_cell.length_c   1.000
_cell.angle_alpha   90.00
_cell.angle_beta   90.00
_cell.angle_gamma   90.00
#
_symmetry.space_group_name_H-M   'P 1'
#
loop_
_entity.id
_entity.type
_entity.pdbx_description
1 polymer ?
#
loop_
_entity_poly.entity_id
_entity_poly.type
_entity_poly.pdbx_seq_one_letter_code
_entity_poly.pdbx_strand_id
1 'polypeptide(L)'
;MTVTLRLFAGAMRRTVCGILVIGFALLTHQGAAGGIPFVGCPLDGQTGPIPAPKKDSVPPLPASVSAKMVARLAYYRADFGELGVFAPKGWHCFGLYGSSGSQLVVMAKPPASRNLFKAIEHIDGPAIHLSLIEGGTSGRFEVARIVARVFPIAQDFVEQVVAEGIEEKSAFPQGPYPTDIIVRHGPTSVDFVTPAGQEGMGTHHSWLPKGDQPITGSILLFPDDDMDARVLAFRLPPESRDLGTVIQATFRPD
;
A
#
# COMPACT_ATOMS: atom_id res chain seq x y z
N MET A 1 69.31 -66.40 42.92
CA MET A 1 69.33 -65.12 42.18
C MET A 1 68.11 -64.30 42.61
N THR A 2 68.35 -63.02 42.82
CA THR A 2 67.39 -61.91 42.90
C THR A 2 66.69 -61.66 44.25
N VAL A 3 67.05 -60.49 44.77
CA VAL A 3 66.74 -59.82 46.03
C VAL A 3 65.42 -59.04 45.91
N THR A 4 64.63 -59.18 46.98
CA THR A 4 63.88 -58.19 47.78
C THR A 4 63.49 -56.80 47.21
N LEU A 5 62.30 -56.41 47.68
CA LEU A 5 61.89 -55.07 48.17
C LEU A 5 61.20 -54.13 47.18
N ARG A 6 59.88 -53.97 47.38
CA ARG A 6 59.08 -52.88 46.79
C ARG A 6 59.24 -51.61 47.62
N LEU A 7 59.82 -50.58 47.00
CA LEU A 7 59.92 -49.22 47.53
C LEU A 7 58.62 -48.45 47.31
N PHE A 8 58.10 -47.89 48.40
CA PHE A 8 57.21 -46.73 48.39
C PHE A 8 58.05 -45.45 48.25
N ALA A 9 57.69 -44.55 47.34
CA ALA A 9 57.89 -43.10 47.47
C ALA A 9 57.26 -42.36 46.27
N GLY A 10 56.59 -41.25 46.55
CA GLY A 10 56.18 -40.31 45.51
C GLY A 10 55.09 -39.32 45.94
N ALA A 11 55.42 -38.42 46.88
CA ALA A 11 54.63 -37.22 47.12
C ALA A 11 55.10 -36.10 46.18
N MET A 12 54.19 -35.42 45.49
CA MET A 12 54.47 -34.07 44.98
C MET A 12 53.19 -33.22 44.92
N ARG A 13 53.13 -32.24 45.82
CA ARG A 13 52.19 -31.11 45.82
C ARG A 13 52.51 -30.20 44.63
N ARG A 14 51.51 -29.86 43.81
CA ARG A 14 51.51 -28.61 43.03
C ARG A 14 50.11 -28.01 42.99
N THR A 15 49.99 -26.88 43.67
CA THR A 15 48.91 -25.90 43.59
C THR A 15 48.85 -25.34 42.17
N VAL A 16 47.70 -25.42 41.51
CA VAL A 16 47.39 -24.58 40.33
C VAL A 16 45.99 -24.02 40.49
N CYS A 17 45.95 -22.70 40.68
CA CYS A 17 44.77 -21.86 40.62
C CYS A 17 44.32 -21.82 39.15
N GLY A 18 43.27 -22.57 38.80
CA GLY A 18 42.67 -22.55 37.47
C GLY A 18 41.60 -21.45 37.41
N ILE A 19 41.92 -20.37 36.70
CA ILE A 19 41.00 -19.27 36.36
C ILE A 19 39.76 -19.86 35.67
N LEU A 20 38.60 -19.70 36.30
CA LEU A 20 37.31 -20.05 35.69
C LEU A 20 36.97 -18.95 34.68
N VAL A 21 37.27 -19.19 33.40
CA VAL A 21 36.81 -18.33 32.31
C VAL A 21 35.31 -18.54 32.16
N ILE A 22 34.51 -17.69 32.81
CA ILE A 22 33.09 -17.56 32.54
C ILE A 22 32.99 -16.93 31.15
N GLY A 23 32.82 -17.78 30.13
CA GLY A 23 32.44 -17.33 28.80
C GLY A 23 31.08 -16.65 28.88
N PHE A 24 31.07 -15.32 28.85
CA PHE A 24 29.87 -14.55 28.56
C PHE A 24 29.47 -14.89 27.12
N ALA A 25 28.54 -15.84 26.97
CA ALA A 25 27.79 -15.98 25.74
C ALA A 25 27.01 -14.69 25.55
N LEU A 26 27.55 -13.78 24.74
CA LEU A 26 26.79 -12.71 24.12
C LEU A 26 25.71 -13.38 23.27
N LEU A 27 24.54 -13.58 23.87
CA LEU A 27 23.30 -13.81 23.14
C LEU A 27 23.06 -12.55 22.31
N THR A 28 23.62 -12.54 21.11
CA THR A 28 23.16 -11.65 20.06
C THR A 28 21.69 -11.99 19.85
N HIS A 29 20.81 -11.14 20.38
CA HIS A 29 19.44 -11.07 19.87
C HIS A 29 19.60 -10.67 18.40
N GLN A 30 19.66 -11.66 17.51
CA GLN A 30 19.20 -11.48 16.16
C GLN A 30 17.69 -11.21 16.30
N GLY A 31 17.34 -9.95 16.58
CA GLY A 31 15.99 -9.49 16.31
C GLY A 31 15.75 -9.87 14.86
N ALA A 32 14.81 -10.78 14.62
CA ALA A 32 14.44 -11.14 13.28
C ALA A 32 14.23 -9.83 12.52
N ALA A 33 15.09 -9.56 11.55
CA ALA A 33 14.85 -8.53 10.55
C ALA A 33 13.67 -9.07 9.73
N GLY A 34 12.48 -9.01 10.34
CA GLY A 34 11.25 -9.50 9.75
C GLY A 34 11.04 -8.67 8.51
N GLY A 35 11.16 -9.32 7.35
CA GLY A 35 10.80 -8.70 6.08
C GLY A 35 9.37 -8.15 6.15
N ILE A 36 9.06 -7.24 5.23
CA ILE A 36 7.71 -6.69 5.15
C ILE A 36 6.74 -7.83 4.87
N PRO A 37 5.70 -8.05 5.72
CA PRO A 37 4.75 -9.12 5.50
C PRO A 37 3.99 -8.93 4.18
N PHE A 38 3.82 -10.01 3.44
CA PHE A 38 2.91 -10.08 2.30
C PHE A 38 1.50 -10.45 2.77
N VAL A 39 0.49 -9.74 2.29
CA VAL A 39 -0.93 -10.01 2.56
C VAL A 39 -1.68 -10.10 1.24
N GLY A 40 -2.17 -11.29 0.92
CA GLY A 40 -3.04 -11.50 -0.24
C GLY A 40 -4.46 -11.01 0.02
N CYS A 41 -5.03 -10.34 -0.97
CA CYS A 41 -6.37 -9.77 -0.92
C CYS A 41 -7.31 -10.52 -1.86
N PRO A 42 -8.45 -11.03 -1.39
CA PRO A 42 -9.44 -11.65 -2.26
C PRO A 42 -10.11 -10.59 -3.14
N LEU A 43 -10.57 -11.00 -4.32
CA LEU A 43 -11.34 -10.17 -5.24
C LEU A 43 -12.71 -10.77 -5.52
N ASP A 44 -13.65 -9.93 -5.91
CA ASP A 44 -14.91 -10.34 -6.54
C ASP A 44 -15.27 -9.33 -7.64
N GLY A 45 -16.01 -9.75 -8.66
CA GLY A 45 -16.18 -8.89 -9.83
C GLY A 45 -17.03 -9.50 -10.93
N GLN A 46 -16.88 -8.93 -12.13
CA GLN A 46 -17.72 -9.25 -13.29
C GLN A 46 -17.75 -10.74 -13.63
N THR A 47 -16.65 -11.47 -13.41
CA THR A 47 -16.55 -12.91 -13.70
C THR A 47 -16.59 -13.80 -12.45
N GLY A 48 -16.86 -13.21 -11.28
CA GLY A 48 -17.01 -13.90 -10.01
C GLY A 48 -15.79 -13.76 -9.07
N PRO A 49 -15.77 -14.55 -7.98
CA PRO A 49 -14.74 -14.40 -6.94
C PRO A 49 -13.39 -14.98 -7.38
N ILE A 50 -12.31 -14.27 -7.04
CA ILE A 50 -10.92 -14.72 -7.21
C ILE A 50 -10.28 -14.85 -5.80
N PRO A 51 -9.69 -16.01 -5.46
CA PRO A 51 -9.08 -16.21 -4.15
C PRO A 51 -7.85 -15.32 -3.96
N ALA A 52 -7.57 -14.96 -2.71
CA ALA A 52 -6.39 -14.19 -2.36
C ALA A 52 -5.09 -14.93 -2.76
N PRO A 53 -4.10 -14.22 -3.36
CA PRO A 53 -2.80 -14.81 -3.65
C PRO A 53 -2.12 -15.24 -2.34
N LYS A 54 -1.47 -16.42 -2.34
CA LYS A 54 -0.84 -16.97 -1.13
C LYS A 54 0.58 -16.46 -0.89
N LYS A 55 1.25 -16.02 -1.94
CA LYS A 55 2.61 -15.50 -1.92
C LYS A 55 2.84 -14.63 -3.14
N ASP A 56 3.67 -13.62 -2.99
CA ASP A 56 4.25 -12.84 -4.08
C ASP A 56 5.55 -12.18 -3.60
N SER A 57 6.27 -11.56 -4.52
CA SER A 57 7.34 -10.62 -4.22
C SER A 57 6.78 -9.36 -3.56
N VAL A 58 7.51 -8.87 -2.55
CA VAL A 58 7.26 -7.55 -1.97
C VAL A 58 8.20 -6.56 -2.65
N PRO A 59 7.69 -5.46 -3.23
CA PRO A 59 8.56 -4.45 -3.84
C PRO A 59 9.59 -3.91 -2.83
N PRO A 60 10.80 -3.55 -3.28
CA PRO A 60 11.76 -2.91 -2.39
C PRO A 60 11.25 -1.54 -1.95
N LEU A 61 11.50 -1.17 -0.70
CA LEU A 61 11.30 0.20 -0.22
C LEU A 61 12.56 1.04 -0.48
N PRO A 62 12.42 2.37 -0.68
CA PRO A 62 13.56 3.27 -0.74
C PRO A 62 14.45 3.15 0.50
N ALA A 63 15.77 3.25 0.31
CA ALA A 63 16.74 3.15 1.41
C ALA A 63 16.57 4.23 2.50
N SER A 64 15.90 5.34 2.17
CA SER A 64 15.55 6.42 3.09
C SER A 64 14.46 6.04 4.11
N VAL A 65 13.73 4.94 3.89
CA VAL A 65 12.67 4.49 4.80
C VAL A 65 13.30 3.85 6.05
N SER A 66 13.12 4.51 7.20
CA SER A 66 13.63 4.00 8.48
C SER A 66 13.08 2.62 8.84
N ALA A 67 13.90 1.81 9.52
CA ALA A 67 13.50 0.48 10.00
C ALA A 67 12.23 0.52 10.89
N LYS A 68 12.01 1.62 11.64
CA LYS A 68 10.80 1.84 12.44
C LYS A 68 9.53 1.96 11.58
N MET A 69 9.63 2.58 10.40
CA MET A 69 8.53 2.64 9.44
C MET A 69 8.30 1.25 8.81
N VAL A 70 9.37 0.60 8.35
CA VAL A 70 9.31 -0.76 7.78
C VAL A 70 8.62 -1.74 8.72
N ALA A 71 8.96 -1.71 10.02
CA ALA A 71 8.38 -2.60 11.02
C ALA A 71 6.87 -2.39 11.27
N ARG A 72 6.26 -1.32 10.74
CA ARG A 72 4.83 -1.01 10.82
C ARG A 72 4.09 -1.25 9.50
N LEU A 73 4.78 -1.62 8.43
CA LEU A 73 4.18 -1.83 7.11
C LEU A 73 3.94 -3.31 6.83
N ALA A 74 2.95 -3.57 5.97
CA ALA A 74 2.77 -4.79 5.21
C ALA A 74 2.45 -4.42 3.76
N TYR A 75 2.71 -5.33 2.83
CA TYR A 75 2.39 -5.18 1.42
C TYR A 75 1.13 -5.98 1.09
N TYR A 76 0.08 -5.28 0.68
CA TYR A 76 -1.23 -5.82 0.37
C TYR A 76 -1.37 -5.92 -1.14
N ARG A 77 -1.79 -7.08 -1.64
CA ARG A 77 -1.87 -7.32 -3.09
C ARG A 77 -3.01 -8.23 -3.47
N ALA A 78 -3.67 -7.91 -4.57
CA ALA A 78 -4.62 -8.78 -5.24
C ALA A 78 -4.02 -9.33 -6.55
N ASP A 79 -4.47 -10.52 -6.97
CA ASP A 79 -3.95 -11.21 -8.16
C ASP A 79 -4.67 -10.75 -9.44
N PHE A 80 -4.70 -9.43 -9.66
CA PHE A 80 -5.34 -8.79 -10.82
C PHE A 80 -4.79 -7.38 -11.01
N GLY A 81 -4.39 -7.03 -12.24
CA GLY A 81 -4.08 -5.65 -12.65
C GLY A 81 -2.95 -4.92 -11.88
N GLU A 82 -1.86 -5.61 -11.52
CA GLU A 82 -0.75 -5.04 -10.72
C GLU A 82 -1.16 -4.34 -9.41
N LEU A 83 -2.33 -4.64 -8.87
CA LEU A 83 -2.85 -3.99 -7.66
C LEU A 83 -2.09 -4.39 -6.41
N GLY A 84 -1.16 -3.54 -5.97
CA GLY A 84 -0.46 -3.71 -4.70
C GLY A 84 -0.12 -2.38 -4.05
N VAL A 85 -0.20 -2.35 -2.71
CA VAL A 85 0.06 -1.15 -1.93
C VAL A 85 0.68 -1.48 -0.57
N PHE A 86 1.61 -0.65 -0.12
CA PHE A 86 2.05 -0.68 1.27
C PHE A 86 1.01 -0.03 2.17
N ALA A 87 0.73 -0.63 3.32
CA ALA A 87 -0.22 -0.12 4.29
C ALA A 87 0.21 -0.50 5.71
N PRO A 88 -0.38 0.10 6.76
CA PRO A 88 -0.12 -0.33 8.12
C PRO A 88 -0.40 -1.84 8.28
N LYS A 89 0.54 -2.54 8.93
CA LYS A 89 0.44 -3.98 9.16
C LYS A 89 -0.79 -4.32 10.01
N GLY A 90 -1.40 -5.47 9.71
CA GLY A 90 -2.55 -5.99 10.46
C GLY A 90 -3.91 -5.43 10.02
N TRP A 91 -3.93 -4.57 9.00
CA TRP A 91 -5.16 -4.16 8.32
C TRP A 91 -5.75 -5.30 7.48
N HIS A 92 -7.02 -5.15 7.12
CA HIS A 92 -7.79 -6.07 6.30
C HIS A 92 -7.86 -5.58 4.86
N CYS A 93 -8.00 -6.47 3.89
CA CYS A 93 -8.14 -6.06 2.51
C CYS A 93 -9.09 -6.94 1.70
N PHE A 94 -9.56 -6.36 0.61
CA PHE A 94 -10.30 -7.00 -0.46
C PHE A 94 -10.21 -6.11 -1.70
N GLY A 95 -10.68 -6.57 -2.84
CA GLY A 95 -10.81 -5.72 -4.01
C GLY A 95 -11.98 -6.10 -4.89
N LEU A 96 -12.22 -5.26 -5.89
CA LEU A 96 -13.27 -5.43 -6.88
C LEU A 96 -12.69 -5.24 -8.28
N TYR A 97 -13.27 -5.91 -9.27
CA TYR A 97 -12.89 -5.72 -10.66
C TYR A 97 -14.08 -5.80 -11.63
N GLY A 98 -13.92 -5.20 -12.79
CA GLY A 98 -14.90 -5.24 -13.87
C GLY A 98 -14.40 -4.52 -15.11
N SER A 99 -15.31 -4.20 -16.03
CA SER A 99 -14.97 -3.55 -17.30
C SER A 99 -14.56 -2.08 -17.19
N SER A 100 -14.40 -1.53 -15.99
CA SER A 100 -13.82 -0.20 -15.75
C SER A 100 -12.41 -0.28 -15.16
N GLY A 101 -11.88 -1.49 -14.98
CA GLY A 101 -10.63 -1.77 -14.30
C GLY A 101 -10.82 -2.48 -12.97
N SER A 102 -9.91 -2.21 -12.03
CA SER A 102 -9.81 -2.96 -10.78
C SER A 102 -9.42 -2.09 -9.60
N GLN A 103 -9.77 -2.54 -8.41
CA GLN A 103 -9.67 -1.76 -7.18
C GLN A 103 -9.19 -2.64 -6.03
N LEU A 104 -8.34 -2.09 -5.17
CA LEU A 104 -7.89 -2.69 -3.92
C LEU A 104 -8.23 -1.74 -2.77
N VAL A 105 -8.90 -2.26 -1.75
CA VAL A 105 -9.22 -1.54 -0.52
C VAL A 105 -8.49 -2.21 0.64
N VAL A 106 -7.78 -1.41 1.44
CA VAL A 106 -7.12 -1.85 2.68
C VAL A 106 -7.64 -1.02 3.84
N MET A 107 -8.20 -1.65 4.87
CA MET A 107 -8.93 -0.98 5.94
C MET A 107 -8.43 -1.39 7.32
N ALA A 108 -8.44 -0.45 8.25
CA ALA A 108 -8.08 -0.73 9.65
C ALA A 108 -9.06 -1.71 10.31
N LYS A 109 -10.36 -1.60 9.99
CA LYS A 109 -11.41 -2.48 10.51
C LYS A 109 -11.74 -3.59 9.49
N PRO A 110 -12.23 -4.75 9.95
CA PRO A 110 -12.76 -5.77 9.05
C PRO A 110 -13.90 -5.21 8.18
N PRO A 111 -14.08 -5.70 6.95
CA PRO A 111 -15.24 -5.38 6.13
C PRO A 111 -16.56 -5.62 6.87
N ALA A 112 -17.50 -4.68 6.76
CA ALA A 112 -18.83 -4.80 7.36
C ALA A 112 -19.65 -5.97 6.82
N SER A 113 -19.25 -6.53 5.67
CA SER A 113 -19.92 -7.60 4.95
C SER A 113 -18.92 -8.55 4.31
N ARG A 114 -19.28 -9.84 4.19
CA ARG A 114 -18.54 -10.82 3.38
C ARG A 114 -18.81 -10.68 1.88
N ASN A 115 -19.96 -10.12 1.50
CA ASN A 115 -20.20 -9.68 0.13
C ASN A 115 -19.40 -8.40 -0.09
N LEU A 116 -18.41 -8.46 -0.99
CA LEU A 116 -17.44 -7.39 -1.21
C LEU A 116 -18.05 -6.15 -1.87
N PHE A 117 -19.08 -6.32 -2.71
CA PHE A 117 -19.84 -5.20 -3.29
C PHE A 117 -20.56 -4.39 -2.19
N LYS A 118 -21.15 -5.06 -1.21
CA LYS A 118 -21.75 -4.36 -0.05
C LYS A 118 -20.71 -3.78 0.89
N ALA A 119 -19.53 -4.42 0.97
CA ALA A 119 -18.46 -3.95 1.84
C ALA A 119 -17.87 -2.62 1.37
N ILE A 120 -17.72 -2.43 0.04
CA ILE A 120 -17.13 -1.21 -0.50
C ILE A 120 -18.02 0.02 -0.35
N GLU A 121 -19.34 -0.18 -0.32
CA GLU A 121 -20.33 0.87 -0.05
C GLU A 121 -20.24 1.40 1.40
N HIS A 122 -19.56 0.67 2.29
CA HIS A 122 -19.51 0.95 3.73
C HIS A 122 -18.08 0.96 4.27
N ILE A 123 -17.24 1.86 3.75
CA ILE A 123 -15.92 2.14 4.32
C ILE A 123 -16.07 3.13 5.49
N ASP A 124 -15.91 2.62 6.71
CA ASP A 124 -15.90 3.42 7.93
C ASP A 124 -14.48 3.51 8.53
N GLY A 125 -14.01 4.75 8.73
CA GLY A 125 -12.73 5.04 9.37
C GLY A 125 -11.52 5.01 8.41
N PRO A 126 -10.31 4.74 8.95
CA PRO A 126 -9.09 4.76 8.16
C PRO A 126 -9.01 3.62 7.15
N ALA A 127 -8.65 3.98 5.92
CA ALA A 127 -8.54 3.06 4.80
C ALA A 127 -7.64 3.64 3.70
N ILE A 128 -7.17 2.76 2.83
CA ILE A 128 -6.45 3.04 1.59
C ILE A 128 -7.27 2.41 0.46
N HIS A 129 -7.50 3.17 -0.60
CA HIS A 129 -8.14 2.74 -1.83
C HIS A 129 -7.19 3.00 -2.99
N LEU A 130 -6.86 1.92 -3.71
CA LEU A 130 -6.06 1.94 -4.91
C LEU A 130 -6.96 1.49 -6.06
N SER A 131 -6.99 2.25 -7.15
CA SER A 131 -7.71 1.88 -8.38
C SER A 131 -6.78 1.92 -9.58
N LEU A 132 -6.90 0.91 -10.43
CA LEU A 132 -6.51 0.95 -11.83
C LEU A 132 -7.79 1.15 -12.64
N ILE A 133 -7.86 2.22 -13.41
CA ILE A 133 -9.03 2.62 -14.19
C ILE A 133 -8.64 2.54 -15.67
N GLU A 134 -9.34 1.68 -16.40
CA GLU A 134 -9.01 1.37 -17.79
C GLU A 134 -9.67 2.36 -18.75
N GLY A 135 -8.88 3.21 -19.39
CA GLY A 135 -9.33 4.28 -20.27
C GLY A 135 -9.82 3.79 -21.63
N GLY A 136 -9.39 2.60 -22.06
CA GLY A 136 -9.89 1.95 -23.28
C GLY A 136 -11.27 1.30 -23.17
N THR A 137 -11.86 1.26 -21.96
CA THR A 137 -13.07 0.46 -21.66
C THR A 137 -14.19 1.31 -21.07
N SER A 138 -15.03 0.77 -20.18
CA SER A 138 -16.04 1.55 -19.45
C SER A 138 -15.40 2.49 -18.41
N GLY A 139 -14.10 2.33 -18.13
CA GLY A 139 -13.36 3.22 -17.22
C GLY A 139 -13.10 4.60 -17.83
N ARG A 140 -13.21 4.76 -19.16
CA ARG A 140 -12.98 6.02 -19.89
C ARG A 140 -13.75 7.22 -19.35
N PHE A 141 -14.98 7.01 -18.87
CA PHE A 141 -15.79 8.08 -18.28
C PHE A 141 -15.16 8.59 -16.98
N GLU A 142 -14.65 7.68 -16.16
CA GLU A 142 -14.00 8.05 -14.90
C GLU A 142 -12.63 8.67 -15.13
N VAL A 143 -11.85 8.13 -16.08
CA VAL A 143 -10.61 8.77 -16.54
C VAL A 143 -10.91 10.19 -17.04
N ALA A 144 -11.93 10.39 -17.87
CA ALA A 144 -12.28 11.70 -18.40
C ALA A 144 -12.68 12.69 -17.28
N ARG A 145 -13.40 12.24 -16.25
CA ARG A 145 -13.68 13.07 -15.07
C ARG A 145 -12.42 13.49 -14.35
N ILE A 146 -11.48 12.57 -14.13
CA ILE A 146 -10.18 12.87 -13.51
C ILE A 146 -9.37 13.85 -14.38
N VAL A 147 -9.27 13.57 -15.68
CA VAL A 147 -8.51 14.38 -16.64
C VAL A 147 -9.06 15.80 -16.72
N ALA A 148 -10.38 15.97 -16.83
CA ALA A 148 -11.04 17.27 -16.85
C ALA A 148 -10.67 18.12 -15.62
N ARG A 149 -10.47 17.49 -14.47
CA ARG A 149 -10.11 18.16 -13.21
C ARG A 149 -8.64 18.50 -13.13
N VAL A 150 -7.75 17.55 -13.40
CA VAL A 150 -6.34 17.67 -12.99
C VAL A 150 -5.31 17.45 -14.08
N PHE A 151 -5.65 17.01 -15.30
CA PHE A 151 -4.66 16.78 -16.37
C PHE A 151 -4.97 17.58 -17.65
N PRO A 152 -4.50 18.84 -17.75
CA PRO A 152 -4.74 19.66 -18.94
C PRO A 152 -4.09 19.09 -20.21
N ILE A 153 -3.06 18.25 -20.09
CA ILE A 153 -2.38 17.63 -21.23
C ILE A 153 -3.27 16.67 -22.03
N ALA A 154 -4.36 16.17 -21.43
CA ALA A 154 -5.23 15.15 -22.02
C ALA A 154 -6.67 15.64 -22.24
N GLN A 155 -6.90 16.96 -22.36
CA GLN A 155 -8.26 17.48 -22.58
C GLN A 155 -8.92 16.94 -23.86
N ASP A 156 -8.15 16.67 -24.91
CA ASP A 156 -8.67 16.05 -26.15
C ASP A 156 -9.35 14.70 -25.88
N PHE A 157 -8.88 13.94 -24.88
CA PHE A 157 -9.53 12.70 -24.46
C PHE A 157 -10.92 12.96 -23.85
N VAL A 158 -11.05 14.02 -23.04
CA VAL A 158 -12.35 14.44 -22.49
C VAL A 158 -13.30 14.86 -23.60
N GLU A 159 -12.81 15.60 -24.59
CA GLU A 159 -13.60 16.01 -25.75
C GLU A 159 -14.09 14.81 -26.57
N GLN A 160 -13.24 13.81 -26.77
CA GLN A 160 -13.61 12.56 -27.43
C GLN A 160 -14.70 11.80 -26.66
N VAL A 161 -14.55 11.63 -25.33
CA VAL A 161 -15.55 10.96 -24.49
C VAL A 161 -16.88 11.71 -24.50
N VAL A 162 -16.86 13.05 -24.46
CA VAL A 162 -18.08 13.88 -24.58
C VAL A 162 -18.73 13.72 -25.96
N ALA A 163 -17.94 13.62 -27.03
CA ALA A 163 -18.45 13.47 -28.39
C ALA A 163 -19.15 12.12 -28.64
N GLU A 164 -18.94 11.12 -27.78
CA GLU A 164 -19.69 9.86 -27.83
C GLU A 164 -21.19 10.06 -27.55
N GLY A 165 -21.58 11.11 -26.83
CA GLY A 165 -22.98 11.41 -26.51
C GLY A 165 -23.63 10.43 -25.52
N ILE A 166 -22.84 9.68 -24.75
CA ILE A 166 -23.34 8.73 -23.73
C ILE A 166 -23.56 9.44 -22.39
N GLU A 167 -22.64 10.31 -21.99
CA GLU A 167 -22.78 11.17 -20.81
C GLU A 167 -22.81 12.65 -21.22
N GLU A 168 -23.61 13.43 -20.52
CA GLU A 168 -23.71 14.87 -20.75
C GLU A 168 -22.39 15.58 -20.45
N LYS A 169 -22.06 16.64 -21.19
CA LYS A 169 -20.84 17.44 -20.96
C LYS A 169 -20.69 17.92 -19.51
N SER A 170 -21.80 18.18 -18.82
CA SER A 170 -21.80 18.59 -17.41
C SER A 170 -21.27 17.53 -16.45
N ALA A 171 -21.17 16.25 -16.87
CA ALA A 171 -20.58 15.18 -16.09
C ALA A 171 -19.05 15.28 -15.98
N PHE A 172 -18.40 16.18 -16.73
CA PHE A 172 -16.95 16.36 -16.79
C PHE A 172 -16.55 17.80 -16.41
N PRO A 173 -16.70 18.20 -15.13
CA PRO A 173 -16.44 19.57 -14.72
C PRO A 173 -14.94 19.85 -14.79
N GLN A 174 -14.57 21.00 -15.36
CA GLN A 174 -13.18 21.36 -15.55
C GLN A 174 -12.56 22.00 -14.30
N GLY A 175 -11.27 21.74 -14.11
CA GLY A 175 -10.45 22.32 -13.05
C GLY A 175 -10.62 21.62 -11.70
N PRO A 176 -9.62 21.71 -10.81
CA PRO A 176 -9.63 21.00 -9.52
C PRO A 176 -10.83 21.35 -8.64
N TYR A 177 -11.14 20.50 -7.67
CA TYR A 177 -12.10 20.86 -6.64
C TYR A 177 -11.57 22.06 -5.84
N PRO A 178 -12.41 23.08 -5.53
CA PRO A 178 -11.93 24.35 -4.97
C PRO A 178 -11.17 24.25 -3.65
N THR A 179 -11.46 23.21 -2.86
CA THR A 179 -10.85 23.00 -1.54
C THR A 179 -9.67 22.04 -1.55
N ASP A 180 -9.42 21.36 -2.67
CA ASP A 180 -8.29 20.46 -2.75
C ASP A 180 -6.96 21.22 -2.85
N ILE A 181 -5.94 20.67 -2.19
CA ILE A 181 -4.56 21.06 -2.41
C ILE A 181 -3.99 20.12 -3.46
N ILE A 182 -3.60 20.65 -4.62
CA ILE A 182 -3.01 19.88 -5.73
C ILE A 182 -1.53 20.22 -5.86
N VAL A 183 -0.68 19.20 -5.89
CA VAL A 183 0.76 19.32 -6.19
C VAL A 183 1.04 18.56 -7.48
N ARG A 184 1.55 19.27 -8.49
CA ARG A 184 1.87 18.67 -9.79
C ARG A 184 3.34 18.26 -9.81
N HIS A 185 3.60 16.98 -10.07
CA HIS A 185 4.97 16.44 -10.23
C HIS A 185 5.38 16.31 -11.70
N GLY A 186 4.41 16.45 -12.61
CA GLY A 186 4.62 16.43 -14.05
C GLY A 186 3.30 16.59 -14.80
N PRO A 187 3.30 16.41 -16.13
CA PRO A 187 2.08 16.51 -16.95
C PRO A 187 1.08 15.38 -16.66
N THR A 188 1.54 14.23 -16.17
CA THR A 188 0.76 13.00 -15.97
C THR A 188 0.75 12.52 -14.53
N SER A 189 1.25 13.32 -13.59
CA SER A 189 1.32 12.95 -12.18
C SER A 189 0.96 14.10 -11.24
N VAL A 190 0.00 13.85 -10.35
CA VAL A 190 -0.41 14.80 -9.31
C VAL A 190 -0.56 14.13 -7.96
N ASP A 191 -0.19 14.82 -6.90
CA ASP A 191 -0.64 14.53 -5.54
C ASP A 191 -1.81 15.45 -5.19
N PHE A 192 -2.69 14.97 -4.32
CA PHE A 192 -3.78 15.78 -3.80
C PHE A 192 -3.98 15.58 -2.30
N VAL A 193 -4.55 16.60 -1.67
CA VAL A 193 -5.14 16.49 -0.33
C VAL A 193 -6.55 17.08 -0.39
N THR A 194 -7.54 16.25 -0.09
CA THR A 194 -8.91 16.71 0.20
C THR A 194 -9.01 16.95 1.70
N PRO A 195 -9.24 18.20 2.15
CA PRO A 195 -9.31 18.52 3.57
C PRO A 195 -10.43 17.77 4.31
N ALA A 196 -10.28 17.66 5.63
CA ALA A 196 -11.31 17.05 6.47
C ALA A 196 -12.67 17.74 6.29
N GLY A 197 -13.74 16.94 6.23
CA GLY A 197 -15.12 17.38 6.06
C GLY A 197 -15.47 17.92 4.68
N GLN A 198 -14.53 17.98 3.74
CA GLN A 198 -14.76 18.49 2.38
C GLN A 198 -14.95 17.36 1.37
N GLU A 199 -15.54 17.72 0.23
CA GLU A 199 -15.60 16.90 -0.97
C GLU A 199 -14.48 17.32 -1.93
N GLY A 200 -13.92 16.35 -2.65
CA GLY A 200 -12.78 16.59 -3.53
C GLY A 200 -12.35 15.35 -4.29
N MET A 201 -11.14 15.38 -4.85
CA MET A 201 -10.53 14.26 -5.56
C MET A 201 -10.57 12.98 -4.71
N GLY A 202 -10.29 13.11 -3.41
CA GLY A 202 -10.29 11.99 -2.48
C GLY A 202 -11.65 11.36 -2.21
N THR A 203 -12.76 12.08 -2.38
CA THR A 203 -14.11 11.54 -2.13
C THR A 203 -14.85 11.14 -3.41
N HIS A 204 -14.53 11.74 -4.55
CA HIS A 204 -15.22 11.49 -5.83
C HIS A 204 -14.57 10.39 -6.66
N HIS A 205 -13.25 10.19 -6.54
CA HIS A 205 -12.49 9.20 -7.30
C HIS A 205 -12.00 8.06 -6.41
N SER A 206 -12.64 7.89 -5.24
CA SER A 206 -12.38 6.81 -4.30
C SER A 206 -13.66 6.45 -3.53
N TRP A 207 -13.65 5.32 -2.83
CA TRP A 207 -14.75 4.93 -1.94
C TRP A 207 -14.65 5.51 -0.52
N LEU A 208 -13.70 6.42 -0.28
CA LEU A 208 -13.52 7.05 1.03
C LEU A 208 -14.53 8.20 1.19
N PRO A 209 -15.53 8.09 2.10
CA PRO A 209 -16.46 9.18 2.33
C PRO A 209 -15.75 10.34 3.02
N LYS A 210 -16.32 11.54 2.94
CA LYS A 210 -15.87 12.67 3.77
C LYS A 210 -15.87 12.29 5.25
N GLY A 211 -14.90 12.79 6.00
CA GLY A 211 -14.69 12.43 7.40
C GLY A 211 -13.89 13.49 8.14
N ASP A 212 -13.58 13.23 9.40
CA ASP A 212 -12.88 14.14 10.31
C ASP A 212 -11.37 14.26 10.03
N GLN A 213 -10.84 13.39 9.18
CA GLN A 213 -9.45 13.39 8.73
C GLN A 213 -9.37 13.64 7.22
N PRO A 214 -8.32 14.35 6.76
CA PRO A 214 -8.12 14.56 5.33
C PRO A 214 -7.92 13.25 4.58
N ILE A 215 -8.20 13.26 3.28
CA ILE A 215 -7.83 12.20 2.35
C ILE A 215 -6.64 12.70 1.54
N THR A 216 -5.54 11.96 1.59
CA THR A 216 -4.33 12.24 0.81
C THR A 216 -4.25 11.22 -0.31
N GLY A 217 -3.71 11.61 -1.45
CA GLY A 217 -3.60 10.69 -2.57
C GLY A 217 -2.68 11.16 -3.67
N SER A 218 -2.56 10.29 -4.66
CA SER A 218 -1.74 10.48 -5.85
C SER A 218 -2.47 9.88 -7.04
N ILE A 219 -2.34 10.53 -8.20
CA ILE A 219 -2.92 10.07 -9.45
C ILE A 219 -1.84 10.06 -10.52
N LEU A 220 -1.74 8.94 -11.21
CA LEU A 220 -0.89 8.76 -12.40
C LEU A 220 -1.79 8.54 -13.60
N LEU A 221 -1.54 9.30 -14.67
CA LEU A 221 -2.16 9.13 -15.97
C LEU A 221 -1.16 8.44 -16.90
N PHE A 222 -1.65 7.51 -17.72
CA PHE A 222 -0.84 6.76 -18.69
C PHE A 222 -1.35 7.03 -20.11
N PRO A 223 -0.97 8.17 -20.74
CA PRO A 223 -1.43 8.51 -22.07
C PRO A 223 -1.14 7.47 -23.15
N ASP A 224 -0.02 6.76 -23.00
CA ASP A 224 0.43 5.74 -23.96
C ASP A 224 -0.19 4.36 -23.72
N ASP A 225 -1.04 4.22 -22.70
CA ASP A 225 -1.73 2.98 -22.30
C ASP A 225 -3.24 3.23 -22.29
N ASP A 226 -3.81 3.56 -23.44
CA ASP A 226 -5.24 3.84 -23.64
C ASP A 226 -5.85 4.88 -22.67
N MET A 227 -5.03 5.83 -22.21
CA MET A 227 -5.39 6.82 -21.18
C MET A 227 -5.76 6.20 -19.83
N ASP A 228 -5.21 5.05 -19.49
CA ASP A 228 -5.38 4.45 -18.18
C ASP A 228 -4.99 5.42 -17.05
N ALA A 229 -5.65 5.29 -15.91
CA ALA A 229 -5.33 6.06 -14.72
C ALA A 229 -5.15 5.13 -13.52
N ARG A 230 -4.11 5.38 -12.72
CA ARG A 230 -3.98 4.81 -11.38
C ARG A 230 -4.29 5.89 -10.36
N VAL A 231 -5.16 5.57 -9.41
CA VAL A 231 -5.59 6.47 -8.34
C VAL A 231 -5.31 5.81 -6.99
N LEU A 232 -4.50 6.47 -6.17
CA LEU A 232 -4.30 6.14 -4.77
C LEU A 232 -4.98 7.22 -3.92
N ALA A 233 -5.86 6.81 -3.01
CA ALA A 233 -6.46 7.68 -2.01
C ALA A 233 -6.38 7.00 -0.64
N PHE A 234 -6.01 7.73 0.41
CA PHE A 234 -5.93 7.16 1.75
C PHE A 234 -6.26 8.16 2.85
N ARG A 235 -6.85 7.61 3.91
CA ARG A 235 -7.03 8.24 5.21
C ARG A 235 -6.34 7.37 6.24
N LEU A 236 -5.28 7.88 6.85
CA LEU A 236 -4.53 7.19 7.91
C LEU A 236 -4.92 7.75 9.28
N PRO A 237 -4.96 6.90 10.33
CA PRO A 237 -5.13 7.39 11.69
C PRO A 237 -3.89 8.20 12.14
N PRO A 238 -4.02 9.10 13.13
CA PRO A 238 -2.94 9.99 13.56
C PRO A 238 -1.58 9.32 13.81
N GLU A 239 -1.58 8.13 14.41
CA GLU A 239 -0.40 7.35 14.78
C GLU A 239 0.36 6.73 13.60
N SER A 240 -0.23 6.72 12.41
CA SER A 240 0.38 6.17 11.20
C SER A 240 0.46 7.17 10.05
N ARG A 241 0.17 8.45 10.28
CA ARG A 241 0.25 9.50 9.25
C ARG A 241 1.63 9.60 8.62
N ASP A 242 2.69 9.32 9.39
CA ASP A 242 4.06 9.32 8.90
C ASP A 242 4.36 8.22 7.87
N LEU A 243 3.53 7.18 7.80
CA LEU A 243 3.63 6.16 6.74
C LEU A 243 3.13 6.68 5.38
N GLY A 244 2.31 7.74 5.35
CA GLY A 244 1.73 8.26 4.11
C GLY A 244 2.77 8.64 3.06
N THR A 245 3.91 9.19 3.48
CA THR A 245 5.03 9.52 2.58
C THR A 245 5.63 8.29 1.92
N VAL A 246 5.74 7.17 2.65
CA VAL A 246 6.22 5.90 2.11
C VAL A 246 5.21 5.35 1.09
N ILE A 247 3.92 5.36 1.43
CA ILE A 247 2.85 4.86 0.56
C ILE A 247 2.85 5.64 -0.77
N GLN A 248 2.88 6.97 -0.73
CA GLN A 248 2.93 7.80 -1.94
C GLN A 248 4.22 7.60 -2.75
N ALA A 249 5.39 7.56 -2.10
CA ALA A 249 6.66 7.35 -2.79
C ALA A 249 6.75 5.98 -3.48
N THR A 250 6.11 4.94 -2.92
CA THR A 250 6.06 3.63 -3.57
C THR A 250 5.05 3.55 -4.71
N PHE A 251 4.01 4.37 -4.67
CA PHE A 251 3.01 4.45 -5.73
C PHE A 251 3.51 5.26 -6.93
N ARG A 252 4.27 6.32 -6.67
CA ARG A 252 4.92 7.17 -7.66
C ARG A 252 6.43 7.11 -7.46
N PRO A 253 7.12 6.07 -7.98
CA PRO A 253 8.58 6.08 -8.02
C PRO A 253 9.05 7.25 -8.89
N ASP A 254 10.05 7.99 -8.43
CA ASP A 254 10.67 9.10 -9.17
C ASP A 254 11.39 8.63 -10.44
#